data_AF-A0A8T8LZ40-F1
#
_entry.id   AF-A0A8T8LZ40-F1
#
_cell.length_a   1.000
_cell.length_b   1.000
_cell.length_c   1.000
_cell.angle_alpha   90.00
_cell.angle_beta   90.00
_cell.angle_gamma   90.00
#
_symmetry.space_group_name_H-M   'P 1'
#
loop_
_entity.id
_entity.type
_entity.pdbx_description
1 polymer ?
#
loop_
_entity_poly.entity_id
_entity_poly.type
_entity_poly.pdbx_seq_one_letter_code
_entity_poly.pdbx_strand_id
1 'polypeptide(L)'
;MLLSLEPRGQQSRAMLWCSPLLAAVLTLVCGSLLFIGLGLNPWVTLHTLLIAPVSDWYGLSELMVKTLPILLCALGLAVAYQARIWNIGAEGQLLLGALAGSAVAVNIIEMESRWALVMVLLAGTLAGAAWAGVTAWLRTHFNANEILTSIMLNYIALNLLLYFVHGPLKDPAGMNFPESATFGDASRLPLLMEDGRAHIGVYFALFALVAVWVLLQRSFVGFQIKVLGLDKRAAGFVGFREKRLVWLALLISGALAGLAGVSEVTGPIGQLVPQVSPGYGYAAITVAFLGRLNPIGILFSSLLIALLYLGGESAQMTLNLPLAITQLFQGMMLFFLLACDVLILYRPRLKLHWAKRQMTAVTGAA
;
A
#
# COMPACT_ATOMS: atom_id res chain seq x y z
N MET A 1 -13.97 14.96 -32.73
CA MET A 1 -14.01 14.40 -31.36
C MET A 1 -14.67 15.42 -30.43
N LEU A 2 -15.76 15.05 -29.77
CA LEU A 2 -16.56 15.92 -28.88
C LEU A 2 -15.81 16.30 -27.59
N LEU A 3 -14.87 15.46 -27.15
CA LEU A 3 -13.91 15.73 -26.08
C LEU A 3 -12.49 15.79 -26.68
N SER A 4 -11.78 16.89 -26.44
CA SER A 4 -10.36 17.02 -26.74
C SER A 4 -9.60 17.37 -25.45
N LEU A 5 -8.49 16.67 -25.20
CA LEU A 5 -7.61 16.93 -24.07
C LEU A 5 -6.47 17.83 -24.54
N GLU A 6 -6.50 19.10 -24.14
CA GLU A 6 -5.40 20.03 -24.43
C GLU A 6 -4.38 19.97 -23.29
N PRO A 7 -3.08 19.75 -23.57
CA PRO A 7 -2.05 19.76 -22.53
C PRO A 7 -1.95 21.15 -21.88
N ARG A 8 -1.87 21.21 -20.56
CA ARG A 8 -1.64 22.45 -19.82
C ARG A 8 -0.16 22.79 -19.83
N GLY A 9 0.18 24.04 -20.13
CA GLY A 9 1.57 24.55 -19.99
C GLY A 9 2.06 24.67 -18.54
N GLN A 10 1.15 24.75 -17.56
CA GLN A 10 1.46 24.70 -16.12
C GLN A 10 0.48 23.79 -15.39
N GLN A 11 0.98 22.99 -14.45
CA GLN A 11 0.18 22.10 -13.62
C GLN A 11 -0.84 22.89 -12.79
N SER A 12 -2.08 22.41 -12.75
CA SER A 12 -3.15 23.05 -11.99
C SER A 12 -3.00 22.80 -10.50
N ARG A 13 -2.64 23.83 -9.71
CA ARG A 13 -2.56 23.74 -8.25
C ARG A 13 -3.89 23.32 -7.62
N ALA A 14 -5.02 23.77 -8.16
CA ALA A 14 -6.34 23.37 -7.68
C ALA A 14 -6.63 21.88 -7.93
N MET A 15 -6.34 21.37 -9.13
CA MET A 15 -6.57 19.94 -9.43
C MET A 15 -5.59 19.03 -8.71
N LEU A 16 -4.43 19.54 -8.26
CA LEU A 16 -3.57 18.79 -7.36
C LEU A 16 -4.34 18.42 -6.08
N TRP A 17 -5.06 19.34 -5.44
CA TRP A 17 -5.82 19.01 -4.22
C TRP A 17 -7.17 18.36 -4.52
N CYS A 18 -7.84 18.77 -5.60
CA CYS A 18 -9.17 18.25 -5.93
C CYS A 18 -9.16 16.84 -6.53
N SER A 19 -8.08 16.40 -7.20
CA SER A 19 -8.05 15.09 -7.88
C SER A 19 -8.27 13.91 -6.92
N PRO A 20 -7.54 13.78 -5.78
CA PRO A 20 -7.80 12.74 -4.79
C PRO A 20 -9.24 12.76 -4.24
N LEU A 21 -9.77 13.96 -3.98
CA LEU A 21 -11.11 14.12 -3.43
C LEU A 21 -12.19 13.76 -4.45
N LEU A 22 -12.00 14.14 -5.71
CA LEU A 22 -12.90 13.80 -6.81
C LEU A 22 -12.86 12.30 -7.11
N ALA A 23 -11.67 11.68 -7.05
CA ALA A 23 -11.52 10.23 -7.16
C ALA A 23 -12.27 9.51 -6.03
N ALA A 24 -12.13 9.95 -4.78
CA ALA A 24 -12.86 9.38 -3.64
C ALA A 24 -14.39 9.52 -3.83
N VAL A 25 -14.88 10.69 -4.24
CA VAL A 25 -16.31 10.90 -4.51
C VAL A 25 -16.81 9.99 -5.64
N LEU A 26 -16.06 9.86 -6.74
CA LEU A 26 -16.41 8.95 -7.83
C LEU A 26 -16.43 7.48 -7.38
N THR A 27 -15.46 7.06 -6.56
CA THR A 27 -15.46 5.72 -5.95
C THR A 27 -16.71 5.49 -5.12
N LEU A 28 -17.11 6.46 -4.28
CA LEU A 28 -18.31 6.34 -3.46
C LEU A 28 -19.58 6.30 -4.30
N VAL A 29 -19.71 7.17 -5.31
CA VAL A 29 -20.87 7.18 -6.20
C VAL A 29 -21.00 5.86 -6.97
N CYS A 30 -19.93 5.39 -7.60
CA CYS A 30 -19.97 4.13 -8.33
C CYS A 30 -20.14 2.92 -7.39
N GLY A 31 -19.57 2.97 -6.19
CA GLY A 31 -19.78 1.97 -5.14
C GLY A 31 -21.24 1.91 -4.69
N SER A 32 -21.88 3.06 -4.47
CA SER A 32 -23.32 3.14 -4.17
C SER A 32 -24.18 2.60 -5.28
N LEU A 33 -23.87 2.92 -6.54
CA LEU A 33 -24.59 2.36 -7.70
C LEU A 33 -24.48 0.84 -7.75
N LEU A 34 -23.30 0.29 -7.41
CA LEU A 34 -23.10 -1.14 -7.31
C LEU A 34 -23.97 -1.76 -6.20
N PHE A 35 -24.02 -1.14 -5.01
CA PHE A 35 -24.86 -1.64 -3.92
C PHE A 35 -26.35 -1.59 -4.26
N ILE A 36 -26.81 -0.55 -4.97
CA ILE A 36 -28.17 -0.50 -5.53
C ILE A 36 -28.40 -1.68 -6.49
N GLY A 37 -27.43 -1.98 -7.36
CA GLY A 37 -27.49 -3.13 -8.27
C GLY A 37 -27.52 -4.50 -7.55
N LEU A 38 -26.97 -4.58 -6.34
CA LEU A 38 -27.04 -5.75 -5.47
C LEU A 38 -28.32 -5.80 -4.60
N GLY A 39 -29.24 -4.84 -4.76
CA GLY A 39 -30.46 -4.76 -3.97
C GLY A 39 -30.25 -4.26 -2.54
N LEU A 40 -29.07 -3.71 -2.22
CA LEU A 40 -28.75 -3.16 -0.91
C LEU A 40 -29.02 -1.67 -0.84
N ASN A 41 -29.42 -1.19 0.33
CA ASN A 41 -29.59 0.23 0.55
C ASN A 41 -28.20 0.93 0.56
N PRO A 42 -27.95 1.88 -0.36
CA PRO A 42 -26.64 2.54 -0.48
C PRO A 42 -26.30 3.37 0.76
N TRP A 43 -27.31 3.96 1.43
CA TRP A 43 -27.09 4.76 2.64
C TRP A 43 -26.58 3.89 3.79
N VAL A 44 -27.25 2.76 4.03
CA VAL A 44 -26.83 1.78 5.05
C VAL A 44 -25.43 1.26 4.74
N THR A 45 -25.18 0.90 3.48
CA THR A 45 -23.89 0.31 3.09
C THR A 45 -22.75 1.31 3.22
N LEU A 46 -22.94 2.57 2.81
CA LEU A 46 -21.95 3.63 2.99
C LEU A 46 -21.71 3.96 4.47
N HIS A 47 -22.76 3.98 5.29
CA HIS A 47 -22.63 4.19 6.73
C HIS A 47 -21.82 3.06 7.38
N THR A 48 -22.13 1.80 7.06
CA THR A 48 -21.38 0.63 7.54
C THR A 48 -19.92 0.65 7.11
N LEU A 49 -19.64 1.19 5.92
CA LEU A 49 -18.29 1.18 5.35
C LEU A 49 -17.43 2.36 5.85
N LEU A 50 -17.99 3.54 6.05
CA LEU A 50 -17.22 4.75 6.37
C LEU A 50 -17.38 5.25 7.80
N ILE A 51 -18.55 5.04 8.42
CA ILE A 51 -18.90 5.67 9.71
C ILE A 51 -18.82 4.65 10.83
N ALA A 52 -19.44 3.48 10.66
CA ALA A 52 -19.44 2.42 11.68
C ALA A 52 -18.04 2.06 12.20
N PRO A 53 -16.98 1.95 11.36
CA PRO A 53 -15.65 1.57 11.82
C PRO A 53 -14.93 2.60 12.68
N VAL A 54 -15.41 3.85 12.71
CA VAL A 54 -14.81 4.97 13.46
C VAL A 54 -15.77 5.56 14.49
N SER A 55 -16.88 4.87 14.75
CA SER A 55 -17.94 5.36 15.64
C SER A 55 -17.58 5.21 17.12
N ASP A 56 -16.65 4.32 17.46
CA ASP A 56 -16.24 4.00 18.82
C ASP A 56 -14.71 3.94 18.97
N TRP A 57 -14.25 3.92 20.23
CA TRP A 57 -12.82 3.93 20.54
C TRP A 57 -12.11 2.66 20.06
N TYR A 58 -12.80 1.51 20.12
CA TYR A 58 -12.27 0.24 19.63
C TYR A 58 -12.08 0.28 18.11
N GLY A 59 -13.07 0.79 17.36
CA GLY A 59 -12.95 0.98 15.92
C GLY A 59 -11.78 1.90 15.52
N LEU A 60 -11.57 3.00 16.25
CA LEU A 60 -10.41 3.87 16.04
C LEU A 60 -9.08 3.15 16.32
N SER A 61 -9.06 2.28 17.34
CA SER A 61 -7.90 1.44 17.63
C SER A 61 -7.62 0.44 16.50
N GLU A 62 -8.64 -0.23 15.97
CA GLU A 62 -8.50 -1.15 14.82
C GLU A 62 -8.04 -0.42 13.56
N LEU A 63 -8.55 0.80 13.34
CA LEU A 63 -8.10 1.64 12.23
C LEU A 63 -6.59 1.88 12.30
N MET A 64 -6.04 2.16 13.48
CA MET A 64 -4.59 2.36 13.65
C MET A 64 -3.80 1.08 13.37
N VAL A 65 -4.30 -0.07 13.84
CA VAL A 65 -3.68 -1.39 13.59
C VAL A 65 -3.58 -1.67 12.09
N LYS A 66 -4.66 -1.43 11.33
CA LYS A 66 -4.67 -1.63 9.87
C LYS A 66 -3.87 -0.55 9.11
N THR A 67 -3.84 0.68 9.63
CA THR A 67 -3.10 1.79 9.00
C THR A 67 -1.60 1.54 9.01
N LEU A 68 -1.08 0.96 10.09
CA LEU A 68 0.35 0.75 10.31
C LEU A 68 1.04 -0.05 9.18
N PRO A 69 0.63 -1.28 8.83
CA PRO A 69 1.31 -2.05 7.81
C PRO A 69 1.18 -1.41 6.44
N ILE A 70 0.02 -0.82 6.14
CA ILE A 70 -0.25 -0.12 4.88
C ILE A 70 0.65 1.12 4.74
N LEU A 71 0.78 1.92 5.80
CA LEU A 71 1.61 3.12 5.85
C LEU A 71 3.10 2.79 5.65
N LEU A 72 3.61 1.81 6.40
CA LEU A 72 5.00 1.37 6.30
C LEU A 72 5.34 0.88 4.89
N CYS A 73 4.51 0.00 4.32
CA CYS A 73 4.67 -0.46 2.95
C CYS A 73 4.62 0.70 1.94
N ALA A 74 3.67 1.63 2.08
CA ALA A 74 3.50 2.74 1.15
C ALA A 74 4.66 3.73 1.20
N LEU A 75 5.23 3.99 2.40
CA LEU A 75 6.43 4.80 2.57
C LEU A 75 7.64 4.16 1.90
N GLY A 76 7.81 2.84 2.03
CA GLY A 76 8.85 2.09 1.34
C GLY A 76 8.71 2.15 -0.18
N LEU A 77 7.50 1.90 -0.68
CA LEU A 77 7.18 2.01 -2.11
C LEU A 77 7.42 3.43 -2.64
N ALA A 78 7.13 4.47 -1.86
CA ALA A 78 7.37 5.85 -2.27
C ALA A 78 8.85 6.16 -2.55
N VAL A 79 9.77 5.56 -1.78
CA VAL A 79 11.21 5.68 -2.03
C VAL A 79 11.59 5.03 -3.37
N ALA A 80 11.08 3.82 -3.65
CA ALA A 80 11.34 3.11 -4.90
C ALA A 80 10.71 3.83 -6.12
N TYR A 81 9.47 4.28 -6.00
CA TYR A 81 8.73 4.93 -7.08
C TYR A 81 9.29 6.32 -7.41
N GLN A 82 9.86 7.05 -6.45
CA GLN A 82 10.58 8.30 -6.75
C GLN A 82 11.81 8.08 -7.64
N ALA A 83 12.45 6.91 -7.59
CA ALA A 83 13.53 6.52 -8.51
C ALA A 83 13.02 5.89 -9.82
N ARG A 84 11.71 5.87 -10.08
CA ARG A 84 11.05 5.10 -11.16
C ARG A 84 11.37 3.60 -11.14
N ILE A 85 11.60 3.04 -9.96
CA ILE A 85 11.79 1.61 -9.78
C ILE A 85 10.47 1.02 -9.30
N TRP A 86 9.80 0.30 -10.18
CA TRP A 86 8.46 -0.23 -9.93
C TRP A 86 8.52 -1.54 -9.14
N ASN A 87 8.63 -1.41 -7.82
CA ASN A 87 8.48 -2.52 -6.88
C ASN A 87 6.98 -2.84 -6.67
N ILE A 88 6.52 -4.01 -7.13
CA ILE A 88 5.18 -4.56 -6.80
C ILE A 88 5.34 -5.71 -5.77
N GLY A 89 6.57 -5.97 -5.34
CA GLY A 89 6.95 -7.05 -4.45
C GLY A 89 6.74 -6.77 -2.95
N ALA A 90 6.11 -5.65 -2.58
CA ALA A 90 5.93 -5.26 -1.18
C ALA A 90 5.13 -6.30 -0.38
N GLU A 91 4.15 -6.94 -1.02
CA GLU A 91 3.39 -8.03 -0.40
C GLU A 91 4.30 -9.19 -0.01
N GLY A 92 5.15 -9.69 -0.92
CA GLY A 92 6.09 -10.77 -0.62
C GLY A 92 7.15 -10.37 0.41
N GLN A 93 7.62 -9.13 0.35
CA GLN A 93 8.57 -8.58 1.34
C GLN A 93 7.96 -8.54 2.75
N LEU A 94 6.67 -8.21 2.85
CA LEU A 94 5.88 -8.26 4.09
C LEU A 94 5.76 -9.70 4.58
N LEU A 95 5.36 -10.64 3.71
CA LEU A 95 5.19 -12.05 4.09
C LEU A 95 6.50 -12.69 4.56
N LEU A 96 7.63 -12.42 3.90
CA LEU A 96 8.94 -12.90 4.36
C LEU A 96 9.37 -12.25 5.67
N GLY A 97 9.06 -10.97 5.88
CA GLY A 97 9.32 -10.29 7.15
C GLY A 97 8.53 -10.90 8.30
N ALA A 98 7.25 -11.17 8.07
CA ALA A 98 6.40 -11.91 9.01
C ALA A 98 6.97 -13.31 9.29
N LEU A 99 7.29 -14.09 8.25
CA LEU A 99 7.82 -15.43 8.38
C LEU A 99 9.14 -15.48 9.19
N ALA A 100 10.11 -14.64 8.84
CA ALA A 100 11.42 -14.65 9.50
C ALA A 100 11.32 -14.15 10.95
N GLY A 101 10.52 -13.11 11.20
CA GLY A 101 10.25 -12.64 12.56
C GLY A 101 9.61 -13.72 13.41
N SER A 102 8.57 -14.39 12.89
CA SER A 102 7.91 -15.50 13.58
C SER A 102 8.82 -16.69 13.81
N ALA A 103 9.67 -17.05 12.84
CA ALA A 103 10.64 -18.12 13.00
C ALA A 103 11.59 -17.85 14.18
N VAL A 104 12.07 -16.61 14.32
CA VAL A 104 12.88 -16.20 15.48
C VAL A 104 12.05 -16.23 16.75
N ALA A 105 10.83 -15.66 16.75
CA ALA A 105 9.96 -15.58 17.92
C ALA A 105 9.62 -16.96 18.50
N VAL A 106 9.36 -17.96 17.65
CA VAL A 106 9.06 -19.34 18.05
C VAL A 106 10.28 -20.03 18.66
N ASN A 107 11.50 -19.71 18.21
CA ASN A 107 12.72 -20.30 18.77
C ASN A 107 13.18 -19.64 20.08
N ILE A 108 12.60 -18.50 20.47
CA ILE A 108 12.97 -17.75 21.68
C ILE A 108 11.78 -17.54 22.64
N ILE A 109 10.75 -18.39 22.58
CA ILE A 109 9.51 -18.26 23.37
C ILE A 109 9.79 -18.09 24.87
N GLU A 110 10.76 -18.82 25.41
CA GLU A 110 11.11 -18.80 26.84
C GLU A 110 11.94 -17.57 27.27
N MET A 111 12.36 -16.73 26.33
CA MET A 111 13.23 -15.60 26.65
C MET A 111 12.42 -14.38 27.10
N GLU A 112 12.48 -14.06 28.39
CA GLU A 112 11.74 -12.93 29.00
C GLU A 112 12.39 -11.54 28.75
N SER A 113 13.54 -11.51 28.09
CA SER A 113 14.30 -10.28 27.87
C SER A 113 13.65 -9.38 26.81
N ARG A 114 13.61 -8.06 27.05
CA ARG A 114 13.14 -7.06 26.05
C ARG A 114 13.93 -7.07 24.74
N TRP A 115 15.11 -7.69 24.74
CA TRP A 115 15.91 -7.91 23.53
C TRP A 115 15.26 -8.91 22.57
N ALA A 116 14.35 -9.77 23.03
CA ALA A 116 13.60 -10.71 22.20
C ALA A 116 12.84 -9.98 21.08
N LEU A 117 12.03 -8.98 21.46
CA LEU A 117 11.30 -8.14 20.52
C LEU A 117 12.23 -7.46 19.50
N VAL A 118 13.37 -6.91 19.95
CA VAL A 118 14.33 -6.24 19.05
C VAL A 118 14.89 -7.23 18.01
N MET A 119 15.26 -8.43 18.44
CA MET A 119 15.77 -9.47 17.53
C MET A 119 14.71 -9.92 16.52
N VAL A 120 13.46 -10.10 16.96
CA VAL A 120 12.34 -10.46 16.09
C VAL A 120 12.08 -9.37 15.05
N LEU A 121 11.97 -8.11 15.48
CA LEU A 121 11.75 -6.97 14.59
C LEU A 121 12.90 -6.79 13.58
N LEU A 122 14.15 -6.95 14.03
CA LEU A 122 15.32 -6.88 13.16
C LEU A 122 15.34 -8.03 12.15
N ALA A 123 15.04 -9.26 12.58
CA ALA A 123 14.99 -10.42 11.68
C ALA A 123 13.95 -10.22 10.58
N GLY A 124 12.74 -9.77 10.92
CA GLY A 124 11.70 -9.49 9.94
C GLY A 124 12.04 -8.33 9.00
N THR A 125 12.59 -7.24 9.54
CA THR A 125 13.03 -6.08 8.74
C THR A 125 14.12 -6.46 7.75
N LEU A 126 15.14 -7.21 8.21
CA LEU A 126 16.25 -7.66 7.37
C LEU A 126 15.81 -8.70 6.34
N ALA A 127 14.88 -9.60 6.67
CA ALA A 127 14.33 -10.56 5.73
C ALA A 127 13.56 -9.87 4.59
N GLY A 128 12.71 -8.89 4.91
CA GLY A 128 12.04 -8.07 3.89
C GLY A 128 13.02 -7.30 3.01
N ALA A 129 14.06 -6.71 3.61
CA ALA A 129 15.13 -6.04 2.87
C ALA A 129 15.90 -7.00 1.96
N ALA A 130 16.29 -8.18 2.47
CA ALA A 130 16.98 -9.22 1.70
C ALA A 130 16.13 -9.72 0.53
N TRP A 131 14.82 -9.90 0.75
CA TRP A 131 13.88 -10.32 -0.31
C TRP A 131 13.78 -9.27 -1.43
N ALA A 132 13.69 -7.99 -1.09
CA ALA A 132 13.78 -6.91 -2.07
C ALA A 132 15.16 -6.83 -2.74
N GLY A 133 16.21 -7.21 -2.00
CA GLY A 133 17.58 -7.35 -2.50
C GLY A 133 17.70 -8.37 -3.63
N VAL A 134 16.90 -9.43 -3.65
CA VAL A 134 16.83 -10.38 -4.77
C VAL A 134 16.38 -9.67 -6.06
N THR A 135 15.30 -8.88 -5.97
CA THR A 135 14.84 -8.04 -7.09
C THR A 135 15.92 -7.05 -7.53
N ALA A 136 16.61 -6.41 -6.57
CA ALA A 136 17.67 -5.44 -6.86
C ALA A 136 18.87 -6.11 -7.56
N TRP A 137 19.25 -7.30 -7.12
CA TRP A 137 20.32 -8.09 -7.72
C TRP A 137 19.98 -8.48 -9.16
N LEU A 138 18.79 -9.05 -9.38
CA LEU A 138 18.31 -9.45 -10.70
C LEU A 138 18.24 -8.25 -11.67
N ARG A 139 17.74 -7.12 -11.19
CA ARG A 139 17.69 -5.88 -11.98
C ARG A 139 19.08 -5.37 -12.33
N THR A 140 20.01 -5.33 -11.37
CA THR A 140 21.31 -4.65 -11.56
C THR A 140 22.38 -5.50 -12.25
N HIS A 141 22.27 -6.82 -12.21
CA HIS A 141 23.22 -7.75 -12.82
C HIS A 141 22.70 -8.32 -14.15
N PHE A 142 21.41 -8.64 -14.24
CA PHE A 142 20.82 -9.29 -15.41
C PHE A 142 19.91 -8.38 -16.21
N ASN A 143 19.73 -7.11 -15.79
CA ASN A 143 18.80 -6.17 -16.41
C ASN A 143 17.36 -6.71 -16.48
N ALA A 144 16.99 -7.58 -15.54
CA ALA A 144 15.66 -8.16 -15.48
C ALA A 144 14.60 -7.07 -15.25
N ASN A 145 13.37 -7.32 -15.71
CA ASN A 145 12.25 -6.43 -15.45
C ASN A 145 11.85 -6.51 -13.96
N GLU A 146 12.06 -5.42 -13.23
CA GLU A 146 11.77 -5.29 -11.80
C GLU A 146 10.28 -5.49 -11.48
N ILE A 147 9.38 -5.16 -12.41
CA ILE A 147 7.93 -5.34 -12.25
C ILE A 147 7.62 -6.83 -12.21
N LEU A 148 8.02 -7.56 -13.26
CA LEU A 148 7.71 -8.99 -13.37
C LEU A 148 8.39 -9.78 -12.25
N THR A 149 9.67 -9.52 -12.00
CA THR A 149 10.44 -10.24 -10.96
C THR A 149 9.83 -10.02 -9.57
N SER A 150 9.48 -8.78 -9.21
CA SER A 150 8.89 -8.49 -7.90
C SER A 150 7.48 -9.10 -7.72
N ILE A 151 6.65 -9.12 -8.78
CA ILE A 151 5.35 -9.81 -8.74
C ILE A 151 5.55 -11.33 -8.57
N MET A 152 6.45 -11.94 -9.35
CA MET A 152 6.69 -13.39 -9.30
C MET A 152 7.22 -13.83 -7.92
N LEU A 153 8.08 -13.01 -7.31
CA LEU A 153 8.59 -13.26 -5.96
C LEU A 153 7.51 -13.20 -4.86
N ASN A 154 6.38 -12.51 -5.07
CA ASN A 154 5.26 -12.55 -4.11
C ASN A 154 4.64 -13.94 -4.01
N TYR A 155 4.48 -14.64 -5.14
CA TYR A 155 3.95 -16.00 -5.13
C TYR A 155 4.90 -16.97 -4.43
N ILE A 156 6.21 -16.83 -4.66
CA ILE A 156 7.21 -17.63 -3.98
C ILE A 156 7.18 -17.36 -2.46
N ALA A 157 7.08 -16.08 -2.07
CA ALA A 157 6.96 -15.68 -0.67
C ALA A 157 5.77 -16.31 0.03
N LEU A 158 4.59 -16.25 -0.60
CA LEU A 158 3.38 -16.87 -0.08
C LEU A 158 3.54 -18.39 0.08
N ASN A 159 4.06 -19.07 -0.94
CA ASN A 159 4.27 -20.52 -0.88
C ASN A 159 5.31 -20.92 0.18
N LEU A 160 6.35 -20.12 0.39
CA LEU A 160 7.31 -20.32 1.48
C LEU A 160 6.62 -20.18 2.83
N LEU A 161 5.85 -19.11 3.04
CA LEU A 161 5.09 -18.93 4.28
C LEU A 161 4.17 -20.12 4.54
N LEU A 162 3.41 -20.56 3.54
CA LEU A 162 2.53 -21.74 3.65
C LEU A 162 3.33 -23.01 3.99
N TYR A 163 4.46 -23.26 3.31
CA TYR A 163 5.32 -24.41 3.60
C TYR A 163 5.78 -24.42 5.06
N PHE A 164 6.21 -23.28 5.60
CA PHE A 164 6.69 -23.19 6.98
C PHE A 164 5.56 -23.34 8.00
N VAL A 165 4.41 -22.72 7.74
CA VAL A 165 3.23 -22.78 8.63
C VAL A 165 2.61 -24.18 8.67
N HIS A 166 2.65 -24.92 7.56
CA HIS A 166 2.18 -26.31 7.52
C HIS A 166 3.24 -27.33 7.98
N GLY A 167 4.51 -26.94 8.03
CA GLY A 167 5.64 -27.82 8.31
C GLY A 167 6.45 -27.36 9.52
N PRO A 168 7.69 -26.86 9.34
CA PRO A 168 8.63 -26.65 10.44
C PRO A 168 8.20 -25.72 11.58
N LEU A 169 7.36 -24.72 11.31
CA LEU A 169 6.92 -23.74 12.33
C LEU A 169 5.55 -24.08 12.94
N LYS A 170 4.92 -25.17 12.49
CA LYS A 170 3.61 -25.60 12.97
C LYS A 170 3.67 -25.94 14.46
N ASP A 171 2.69 -25.48 15.23
CA ASP A 171 2.58 -25.86 16.64
C ASP A 171 2.27 -27.37 16.78
N PRO A 172 3.13 -28.16 17.46
CA PRO A 172 2.83 -29.56 17.77
C PRO A 172 1.56 -29.73 18.63
N ALA A 173 1.22 -28.72 19.44
CA ALA A 173 0.04 -28.71 20.30
C ALA A 173 -1.21 -28.11 19.63
N GLY A 174 -1.07 -27.51 18.44
CA GLY A 174 -2.13 -26.75 17.76
C GLY A 174 -3.22 -27.59 17.08
N MET A 175 -3.50 -28.82 17.54
CA MET A 175 -4.53 -29.72 17.00
C MET A 175 -4.57 -29.82 15.46
N ASN A 176 -3.39 -29.87 14.84
CA ASN A 176 -3.20 -29.93 13.39
C ASN A 176 -3.63 -28.68 12.58
N PHE A 177 -4.06 -27.59 13.22
CA PHE A 177 -4.29 -26.31 12.54
C PHE A 177 -3.00 -25.74 11.97
N PRO A 178 -3.05 -25.06 10.81
CA PRO A 178 -1.87 -24.51 10.15
C PRO A 178 -1.49 -23.17 10.79
N GLU A 179 -1.01 -23.20 12.03
CA GLU A 179 -0.62 -22.03 12.80
C GLU A 179 0.67 -22.34 13.56
N SER A 180 1.50 -21.33 13.80
CA SER A 180 2.66 -21.49 14.67
C SER A 180 2.27 -21.48 16.14
N ALA A 181 3.21 -21.88 17.01
CA ALA A 181 3.05 -21.62 18.44
C ALA A 181 2.85 -20.11 18.69
N THR A 182 2.08 -19.81 19.73
CA THR A 182 1.89 -18.43 20.19
C THR A 182 3.22 -17.86 20.69
N PHE A 183 3.50 -16.60 20.33
CA PHE A 183 4.76 -15.96 20.72
C PHE A 183 4.74 -15.62 22.21
N GLY A 184 5.89 -15.79 22.88
CA GLY A 184 6.06 -15.35 24.26
C GLY A 184 5.86 -13.83 24.41
N ASP A 185 5.40 -13.38 25.57
CA ASP A 185 5.00 -11.98 25.81
C ASP A 185 6.13 -10.98 25.53
N ALA A 186 7.39 -11.35 25.81
CA ALA A 186 8.57 -10.52 25.55
C ALA A 186 8.89 -10.35 24.05
N SER A 187 8.34 -11.19 23.18
CA SER A 187 8.46 -11.11 21.71
C SER A 187 7.27 -10.40 21.05
N ARG A 188 6.24 -10.04 21.82
CA ARG A 188 5.04 -9.36 21.32
C ARG A 188 5.16 -7.85 21.47
N LEU A 189 4.50 -7.12 20.58
CA LEU A 189 4.43 -5.66 20.67
C LEU A 189 3.47 -5.28 21.80
N PRO A 190 3.91 -4.51 22.81
CA PRO A 190 3.03 -4.06 23.88
C PRO A 190 1.91 -3.17 23.32
N LEU A 191 0.71 -3.37 23.87
CA LEU A 191 -0.46 -2.55 23.57
C LEU A 191 -0.25 -1.12 24.13
N LEU A 192 -0.81 -0.15 23.44
CA LEU A 192 -0.81 1.27 23.85
C LEU A 192 -1.86 1.53 24.93
N MET A 193 -2.97 0.79 24.88
CA MET A 193 -4.11 0.91 25.78
C MET A 193 -4.66 -0.50 26.03
N GLU A 194 -5.06 -0.79 27.28
CA GLU A 194 -5.57 -2.12 27.65
C GLU A 194 -6.90 -2.46 26.96
N ASP A 195 -7.75 -1.45 26.72
CA ASP A 195 -9.05 -1.61 26.04
C ASP A 195 -8.96 -1.56 24.50
N GLY A 196 -7.75 -1.46 23.94
CA GLY A 196 -7.51 -1.31 22.51
C GLY A 196 -6.58 -2.37 21.94
N ARG A 197 -6.55 -2.46 20.61
CA ARG A 197 -5.61 -3.32 19.86
C ARG A 197 -4.39 -2.56 19.30
N ALA A 198 -4.39 -1.24 19.41
CA ALA A 198 -3.29 -0.41 18.98
C ALA A 198 -2.05 -0.72 19.81
N HIS A 199 -0.91 -0.88 19.16
CA HIS A 199 0.34 -1.32 19.77
C HIS A 199 1.48 -0.33 19.46
N ILE A 200 2.61 -0.49 20.14
CA ILE A 200 3.78 0.40 20.04
C ILE A 200 4.31 0.57 18.60
N GLY A 201 3.93 -0.34 17.69
CA GLY A 201 4.28 -0.25 16.27
C GLY A 201 3.79 1.04 15.58
N VAL A 202 2.79 1.73 16.13
CA VAL A 202 2.38 3.06 15.63
C VAL A 202 3.55 4.04 15.68
N TYR A 203 4.39 3.97 16.70
CA TYR A 203 5.59 4.81 16.78
C TYR A 203 6.63 4.42 15.72
N PHE A 204 6.73 3.15 15.34
CA PHE A 204 7.60 2.74 14.22
C PHE A 204 7.11 3.31 12.89
N ALA A 205 5.80 3.33 12.65
CA ALA A 205 5.22 3.93 11.46
C ALA A 205 5.43 5.46 11.43
N LEU A 206 5.23 6.14 12.56
CA LEU A 206 5.50 7.59 12.68
C LEU A 206 6.99 7.91 12.55
N PHE A 207 7.87 7.09 13.12
CA PHE A 207 9.31 7.25 12.96
C PHE A 207 9.72 7.04 11.50
N ALA A 208 9.22 5.99 10.85
CA ALA A 208 9.46 5.73 9.43
C ALA A 208 8.94 6.86 8.54
N LEU A 209 7.78 7.43 8.86
CA LEU A 209 7.22 8.59 8.19
C LEU A 209 8.20 9.78 8.21
N VAL A 210 8.70 10.13 9.40
CA VAL A 210 9.68 11.23 9.54
C VAL A 210 11.00 10.87 8.87
N ALA A 211 11.51 9.64 9.04
CA ALA A 211 12.76 9.20 8.45
C ALA A 211 12.72 9.24 6.91
N VAL A 212 11.64 8.74 6.29
CA VAL A 212 11.44 8.79 4.84
C VAL A 212 11.22 10.23 4.36
N TRP A 213 10.53 11.07 5.15
CA TRP A 213 10.40 12.49 4.84
C TRP A 213 11.74 13.23 4.84
N VAL A 214 12.58 13.01 5.86
CA VAL A 214 13.95 13.56 5.92
C VAL A 214 14.78 13.02 4.76
N LEU A 215 14.74 11.71 4.50
CA LEU A 215 15.46 11.08 3.41
C LEU A 215 15.10 11.73 2.06
N LEU A 216 13.81 11.84 1.73
CA LEU A 216 13.38 12.30 0.41
C LEU A 216 13.44 13.84 0.26
N GLN A 217 13.21 14.61 1.32
CA GLN A 217 13.13 16.08 1.23
C GLN A 217 14.38 16.81 1.70
N ARG A 218 15.15 16.24 2.61
CA ARG A 218 16.27 16.93 3.28
C ARG A 218 17.64 16.29 3.04
N SER A 219 17.71 15.09 2.46
CA SER A 219 18.99 14.40 2.25
C SER A 219 19.51 14.50 0.80
N PHE A 220 20.84 14.45 0.65
CA PHE A 220 21.49 14.37 -0.66
C PHE A 220 21.14 13.08 -1.41
N VAL A 221 20.94 11.99 -0.69
CA VAL A 221 20.55 10.70 -1.26
C VAL A 221 19.13 10.78 -1.86
N GLY A 222 18.21 11.46 -1.18
CA GLY A 222 16.87 11.74 -1.73
C GLY A 222 16.91 12.60 -2.99
N PHE A 223 17.85 13.57 -3.05
CA PHE A 223 18.09 14.33 -4.28
C PHE A 223 18.59 13.41 -5.42
N GLN A 224 19.53 12.50 -5.16
CA GLN A 224 20.00 11.53 -6.14
C GLN A 224 18.87 10.62 -6.66
N ILE A 225 18.02 10.12 -5.76
CA ILE A 225 16.83 9.31 -6.10
C ILE A 225 15.89 10.08 -7.02
N LYS A 226 15.60 11.35 -6.70
CA LYS A 226 14.73 12.21 -7.53
C LYS A 226 15.33 12.47 -8.92
N VAL A 227 16.63 12.79 -8.98
CA VAL A 227 17.30 13.03 -10.27
C VAL A 227 17.28 11.75 -11.13
N LEU A 228 17.54 10.58 -10.52
CA LEU A 228 17.44 9.29 -11.22
C LEU A 228 16.03 9.03 -11.76
N GLY A 229 14.99 9.37 -10.99
CA GLY A 229 13.60 9.21 -11.42
C GLY A 229 13.15 10.20 -12.49
N LEU A 230 13.80 11.37 -12.61
CA LEU A 230 13.51 12.32 -13.67
C LEU A 230 14.14 11.89 -15.00
N ASP A 231 15.46 11.65 -14.98
CA ASP A 231 16.19 11.19 -16.17
C ASP A 231 17.45 10.40 -15.76
N LYS A 232 17.52 9.14 -16.20
CA LYS A 232 18.66 8.25 -15.94
C LYS A 232 19.97 8.75 -16.57
N ARG A 233 19.92 9.34 -17.76
CA ARG A 233 21.11 9.89 -18.46
C ARG A 233 21.63 11.12 -17.74
N ALA A 234 20.73 11.99 -17.27
CA ALA A 234 21.11 13.15 -16.47
C ALA A 234 21.77 12.74 -15.15
N ALA A 235 21.24 11.72 -14.47
CA ALA A 235 21.84 11.16 -13.26
C ALA A 235 23.26 10.60 -13.54
N GLY A 236 23.45 9.91 -14.66
CA GLY A 236 24.75 9.40 -15.09
C GLY A 236 25.77 10.52 -15.39
N PHE A 237 25.33 11.61 -16.02
CA PHE A 237 26.20 12.75 -16.34
C PHE A 237 26.76 13.45 -15.08
N VAL A 238 25.96 13.53 -14.02
CA VAL A 238 26.37 14.09 -12.71
C VAL A 238 27.19 13.08 -11.88
N GLY A 239 27.40 11.86 -12.39
CA GLY A 239 28.22 10.83 -11.75
C GLY A 239 27.49 9.98 -10.70
N PHE A 240 26.16 10.03 -10.65
CA PHE A 240 25.38 9.20 -9.72
C PHE A 240 25.39 7.74 -10.17
N ARG A 241 25.69 6.83 -9.24
CA ARG A 241 25.76 5.40 -9.53
C ARG A 241 24.36 4.79 -9.48
N GLU A 242 23.72 4.63 -10.65
CA GLU A 242 22.37 4.05 -10.78
C GLU A 242 22.22 2.75 -9.99
N LYS A 243 23.15 1.80 -10.14
CA LYS A 243 23.09 0.52 -9.43
C LYS A 243 22.97 0.68 -7.91
N ARG A 244 23.73 1.61 -7.31
CA ARG A 244 23.68 1.83 -5.86
C ARG A 244 22.34 2.41 -5.42
N LEU A 245 21.79 3.33 -6.21
CA LEU A 245 20.47 3.93 -5.93
C LEU A 245 19.35 2.89 -6.07
N VAL A 246 19.44 1.99 -7.05
CA VAL A 246 18.48 0.89 -7.22
C VAL A 246 18.50 -0.04 -6.01
N TRP A 247 19.69 -0.45 -5.58
CA TRP A 247 19.84 -1.26 -4.37
C TRP A 247 19.28 -0.56 -3.14
N LEU A 248 19.68 0.70 -2.91
CA LEU A 248 19.22 1.45 -1.75
C LEU A 248 17.69 1.58 -1.72
N ALA A 249 17.08 1.96 -2.83
CA ALA A 249 15.63 2.20 -2.89
C ALA A 249 14.84 0.90 -2.65
N LEU A 250 15.28 -0.23 -3.22
CA LEU A 250 14.65 -1.53 -3.02
C LEU A 250 14.87 -2.07 -1.61
N LEU A 251 16.09 -1.95 -1.06
CA LEU A 251 16.38 -2.39 0.31
C LEU A 251 15.56 -1.60 1.34
N ILE A 252 15.43 -0.28 1.19
CA ILE A 252 14.58 0.54 2.08
C ILE A 252 13.11 0.14 1.94
N SER A 253 12.63 -0.06 0.70
CA SER A 253 11.26 -0.50 0.45
C SER A 253 10.98 -1.86 1.09
N GLY A 254 11.89 -2.82 0.93
CA GLY A 254 11.79 -4.15 1.52
C GLY A 254 11.91 -4.14 3.03
N ALA A 255 12.78 -3.31 3.60
CA ALA A 255 12.93 -3.17 5.03
C ALA A 255 11.64 -2.66 5.69
N LEU A 256 11.01 -1.62 5.13
CA LEU A 256 9.77 -1.08 5.66
C LEU A 256 8.59 -2.05 5.49
N ALA A 257 8.52 -2.77 4.36
CA ALA A 257 7.52 -3.82 4.18
C ALA A 257 7.75 -5.01 5.13
N GLY A 258 9.01 -5.42 5.34
CA GLY A 258 9.37 -6.46 6.30
C GLY A 258 9.03 -6.07 7.74
N LEU A 259 9.30 -4.81 8.11
CA LEU A 259 8.91 -4.23 9.40
C LEU A 259 7.38 -4.21 9.58
N ALA A 260 6.63 -3.92 8.52
CA ALA A 260 5.17 -4.03 8.53
C ALA A 260 4.71 -5.46 8.84
N GLY A 261 5.30 -6.46 8.16
CA GLY A 261 4.92 -7.86 8.30
C GLY A 261 5.23 -8.41 9.69
N VAL A 262 6.43 -8.14 10.22
CA VAL A 262 6.78 -8.57 11.58
C VAL A 262 5.95 -7.86 12.64
N SER A 263 5.58 -6.60 12.42
CA SER A 263 4.72 -5.86 13.34
C SER A 263 3.29 -6.42 13.38
N GLU A 264 2.78 -6.92 12.25
CA GLU A 264 1.45 -7.54 12.18
C GLU A 264 1.41 -8.88 12.94
N VAL A 265 2.43 -9.73 12.78
CA VAL A 265 2.47 -11.03 13.49
C VAL A 265 2.80 -10.87 14.98
N THR A 266 3.67 -9.93 15.37
CA THR A 266 4.03 -9.72 16.77
C THR A 266 3.05 -8.84 17.55
N GLY A 267 2.24 -8.03 16.87
CA GLY A 267 1.20 -7.21 17.49
C GLY A 267 -0.14 -7.93 17.56
N PRO A 268 -1.06 -7.64 16.62
CA PRO A 268 -2.46 -8.07 16.71
C PRO A 268 -2.68 -9.58 16.57
N ILE A 269 -1.83 -10.30 15.83
CA ILE A 269 -2.01 -11.75 15.60
C ILE A 269 -1.39 -12.56 16.74
N GLY A 270 -0.15 -12.25 17.14
CA GLY A 270 0.58 -12.97 18.20
C GLY A 270 1.13 -14.34 17.81
N GLN A 271 0.98 -14.73 16.55
CA GLN A 271 1.47 -15.99 15.98
C GLN A 271 1.56 -15.87 14.45
N LEU A 272 2.16 -16.86 13.78
CA LEU A 272 2.18 -16.94 12.33
C LEU A 272 0.98 -17.75 11.84
N VAL A 273 0.18 -17.15 10.96
CA VAL A 273 -0.98 -17.78 10.32
C VAL A 273 -0.84 -17.69 8.79
N PRO A 274 -1.56 -18.51 7.99
CA PRO A 274 -1.47 -18.48 6.54
C PRO A 274 -1.86 -17.14 5.92
N GLN A 275 -2.77 -16.42 6.59
CA GLN A 275 -3.38 -15.18 6.10
C GLN A 275 -2.95 -13.97 6.92
N VAL A 276 -1.63 -13.72 6.98
CA VAL A 276 -1.04 -12.56 7.69
C VAL A 276 -1.46 -11.23 7.06
N SER A 277 -1.55 -11.19 5.73
CA SER A 277 -1.87 -9.97 4.98
C SER A 277 -3.04 -10.24 4.03
N PRO A 278 -4.16 -9.48 4.13
CA PRO A 278 -5.25 -9.51 3.17
C PRO A 278 -4.93 -8.66 1.92
N GLY A 279 -3.65 -8.53 1.56
CA GLY A 279 -3.17 -7.71 0.44
C GLY A 279 -2.73 -6.29 0.82
N TYR A 280 -2.24 -6.06 2.05
CA TYR A 280 -1.78 -4.73 2.48
C TYR A 280 -0.69 -4.14 1.59
N GLY A 281 0.23 -4.98 1.07
CA GLY A 281 1.28 -4.56 0.15
C GLY A 281 0.74 -4.11 -1.21
N TYR A 282 -0.35 -4.70 -1.70
CA TYR A 282 -1.04 -4.23 -2.90
C TYR A 282 -1.80 -2.93 -2.65
N ALA A 283 -2.51 -2.84 -1.51
CA ALA A 283 -3.21 -1.64 -1.12
C ALA A 283 -2.27 -0.43 -0.93
N ALA A 284 -1.06 -0.69 -0.43
CA ALA A 284 -0.01 0.31 -0.29
C ALA A 284 0.41 0.97 -1.61
N ILE A 285 0.24 0.30 -2.76
CA ILE A 285 0.48 0.89 -4.09
C ILE A 285 -0.50 2.03 -4.33
N THR A 286 -1.79 1.77 -4.10
CA THR A 286 -2.85 2.79 -4.21
C THR A 286 -2.61 3.96 -3.28
N VAL A 287 -2.20 3.67 -2.03
CA VAL A 287 -1.84 4.70 -1.04
C VAL A 287 -0.65 5.55 -1.50
N ALA A 288 0.39 4.95 -2.06
CA ALA A 288 1.57 5.68 -2.55
C ALA A 288 1.20 6.66 -3.67
N PHE A 289 0.30 6.27 -4.58
CA PHE A 289 -0.20 7.16 -5.64
C PHE A 289 -1.18 8.21 -5.12
N LEU A 290 -2.10 7.84 -4.23
CA LEU A 290 -3.03 8.77 -3.58
C LEU A 290 -2.31 9.86 -2.79
N GLY A 291 -1.25 9.48 -2.08
CA GLY A 291 -0.35 10.39 -1.38
C GLY A 291 0.66 11.08 -2.29
N ARG A 292 0.65 10.81 -3.60
CA ARG A 292 1.59 11.33 -4.62
C ARG A 292 3.06 11.24 -4.23
N LEU A 293 3.45 10.11 -3.64
CA LEU A 293 4.82 9.86 -3.18
C LEU A 293 5.34 10.88 -2.14
N ASN A 294 4.44 11.66 -1.53
CA ASN A 294 4.76 12.56 -0.43
C ASN A 294 4.40 11.86 0.89
N PRO A 295 5.34 11.70 1.84
CA PRO A 295 5.08 11.02 3.11
C PRO A 295 3.84 11.51 3.86
N ILE A 296 3.58 12.82 3.88
CA ILE A 296 2.39 13.37 4.57
C ILE A 296 1.10 12.97 3.84
N GLY A 297 1.11 13.01 2.49
CA GLY A 297 -0.03 12.56 1.70
C GLY A 297 -0.30 11.06 1.88
N ILE A 298 0.77 10.28 2.01
CA ILE A 298 0.72 8.84 2.25
C ILE A 298 0.06 8.53 3.60
N LEU A 299 0.36 9.30 4.67
CA LEU A 299 -0.27 9.15 5.98
C LEU A 299 -1.81 9.27 5.91
N PHE A 300 -2.32 10.34 5.29
CA PHE A 300 -3.77 10.52 5.15
C PHE A 300 -4.39 9.48 4.22
N SER A 301 -3.67 9.10 3.16
CA SER A 301 -4.11 8.06 2.23
C SER A 301 -4.18 6.69 2.88
N SER A 302 -3.23 6.35 3.76
CA SER A 302 -3.24 5.07 4.48
C SER A 302 -4.39 4.99 5.48
N LEU A 303 -4.73 6.10 6.15
CA LEU A 303 -5.89 6.16 7.02
C LEU A 303 -7.20 5.91 6.24
N LEU A 304 -7.33 6.54 5.07
CA LEU A 304 -8.50 6.32 4.20
C LEU A 304 -8.60 4.87 3.72
N ILE A 305 -7.49 4.27 3.26
CA ILE A 305 -7.51 2.88 2.78
C ILE A 305 -7.72 1.89 3.94
N ALA A 306 -7.15 2.14 5.11
CA ALA A 306 -7.41 1.33 6.31
C ALA A 306 -8.88 1.39 6.72
N LEU A 307 -9.50 2.57 6.62
CA LEU A 307 -10.95 2.73 6.86
C LEU A 307 -11.77 1.89 5.88
N LEU A 308 -11.41 1.88 4.58
CA LEU A 308 -12.08 1.03 3.60
C LEU A 308 -11.89 -0.47 3.88
N TYR A 309 -10.74 -0.89 4.40
CA TYR A 309 -10.52 -2.28 4.82
C TYR A 309 -11.44 -2.66 5.98
N LEU A 310 -11.43 -1.88 7.06
CA LEU A 310 -12.23 -2.16 8.25
C LEU A 310 -13.74 -2.07 7.96
N GLY A 311 -14.13 -1.10 7.13
CA GLY A 311 -15.50 -0.97 6.62
C GLY A 311 -15.91 -2.11 5.70
N GLY A 312 -14.99 -2.62 4.88
CA GLY A 312 -15.20 -3.78 4.03
C GLY A 312 -15.37 -5.07 4.84
N GLU A 313 -14.56 -5.28 5.87
CA GLU A 313 -14.70 -6.38 6.85
C GLU A 313 -16.06 -6.27 7.59
N SER A 314 -16.44 -5.07 8.03
CA SER A 314 -17.75 -4.81 8.66
C SER A 314 -18.92 -5.10 7.71
N ALA A 315 -18.82 -4.66 6.46
CA ALA A 315 -19.82 -4.93 5.43
C ALA A 315 -19.91 -6.42 5.08
N GLN A 316 -18.79 -7.15 5.08
CA GLN A 316 -18.78 -8.60 4.93
C GLN A 316 -19.55 -9.27 6.08
N MET A 317 -19.30 -8.87 7.32
CA MET A 317 -19.93 -9.51 8.49
C MET A 317 -21.42 -9.15 8.62
N THR A 318 -21.80 -7.89 8.42
CA THR A 318 -23.19 -7.43 8.63
C THR A 318 -24.09 -7.65 7.42
N LEU A 319 -23.55 -7.51 6.21
CA LEU A 319 -24.33 -7.54 4.96
C LEU A 319 -24.08 -8.82 4.15
N ASN A 320 -23.31 -9.78 4.68
CA ASN A 320 -22.93 -11.04 4.01
C ASN A 320 -22.32 -10.83 2.62
N LEU A 321 -21.57 -9.75 2.46
CA LEU A 321 -20.91 -9.40 1.21
C LEU A 321 -19.56 -10.12 1.06
N PRO A 322 -19.14 -10.49 -0.16
CA PRO A 322 -17.83 -11.11 -0.36
C PRO A 322 -16.68 -10.13 -0.11
N LEU A 323 -15.55 -10.63 0.40
CA LEU A 323 -14.29 -9.87 0.57
C LEU A 323 -13.80 -9.17 -0.70
N ALA A 324 -14.20 -9.69 -1.87
CA ALA A 324 -13.89 -9.10 -3.16
C ALA A 324 -14.37 -7.64 -3.29
N ILE A 325 -15.37 -7.20 -2.51
CA ILE A 325 -15.83 -5.81 -2.53
C ILE A 325 -14.73 -4.85 -2.09
N THR A 326 -13.98 -5.18 -1.03
CA THR A 326 -12.89 -4.32 -0.56
C THR A 326 -11.83 -4.13 -1.65
N GLN A 327 -11.47 -5.21 -2.36
CA GLN A 327 -10.52 -5.16 -3.48
C GLN A 327 -11.06 -4.35 -4.66
N LEU A 328 -12.36 -4.49 -4.95
CA LEU A 328 -13.03 -3.71 -5.99
C LEU A 328 -12.98 -2.21 -5.69
N PHE A 329 -13.28 -1.80 -4.45
CA PHE A 329 -13.20 -0.39 -4.04
C PHE A 329 -11.79 0.19 -4.16
N GLN A 330 -10.76 -0.59 -3.81
CA GLN A 330 -9.35 -0.18 -4.00
C GLN A 330 -9.01 0.00 -5.47
N GLY A 331 -9.41 -0.95 -6.32
CA GLY A 331 -9.20 -0.89 -7.77
C GLY A 331 -9.92 0.31 -8.40
N MET A 332 -11.16 0.56 -8.00
CA MET A 332 -11.95 1.72 -8.43
C MET A 332 -11.29 3.03 -7.98
N MET A 333 -10.82 3.11 -6.74
CA MET A 333 -10.11 4.30 -6.23
C MET A 333 -8.84 4.58 -7.01
N LEU A 334 -8.01 3.56 -7.28
CA LEU A 334 -6.80 3.74 -8.08
C LEU A 334 -7.15 4.14 -9.52
N PHE A 335 -8.15 3.50 -10.14
CA PHE A 335 -8.59 3.83 -11.48
C PHE A 335 -9.09 5.27 -11.59
N PHE A 336 -10.00 5.69 -10.70
CA PHE A 336 -10.50 7.06 -10.70
C PHE A 336 -9.42 8.07 -10.36
N LEU A 337 -8.49 7.75 -9.47
CA LEU A 337 -7.36 8.62 -9.20
C LEU A 337 -6.51 8.86 -10.45
N LEU A 338 -6.13 7.79 -11.14
CA LEU A 338 -5.33 7.89 -12.36
C LEU A 338 -6.08 8.66 -13.44
N ALA A 339 -7.39 8.42 -13.59
CA ALA A 339 -8.25 9.15 -14.51
C ALA A 339 -8.37 10.65 -14.15
N CYS A 340 -8.48 10.99 -12.87
CA CYS A 340 -8.57 12.36 -12.39
C CYS A 340 -7.22 13.08 -12.48
N ASP A 341 -6.11 12.37 -12.30
CA ASP A 341 -4.77 12.94 -12.44
C ASP A 341 -4.48 13.37 -13.88
N VAL A 342 -5.12 12.75 -14.88
CA VAL A 342 -5.10 13.26 -16.28
C VAL A 342 -5.62 14.70 -16.33
N LEU A 343 -6.62 15.08 -15.51
CA LEU A 343 -7.19 16.44 -15.50
C LEU A 343 -6.24 17.50 -14.90
N ILE A 344 -5.16 17.07 -14.23
CA ILE A 344 -4.10 17.96 -13.72
C ILE A 344 -3.22 18.43 -14.87
N LEU A 345 -2.88 17.51 -15.77
CA LEU A 345 -2.01 17.75 -16.92
C LEU A 345 -2.78 18.22 -18.15
N TYR A 346 -4.05 17.84 -18.28
CA TYR A 346 -4.86 18.14 -19.46
C TYR A 346 -6.12 18.94 -19.07
N ARG A 347 -6.56 19.83 -19.97
CA ARG A 347 -7.86 20.49 -19.87
C ARG A 347 -8.86 19.76 -20.76
N PRO A 348 -9.98 19.25 -20.23
CA PRO A 348 -11.06 18.77 -21.06
C PRO A 348 -11.70 19.97 -21.77
N ARG A 349 -11.64 19.99 -23.10
CA ARG A 349 -12.32 20.98 -23.93
C ARG A 349 -13.43 20.27 -24.70
N LEU A 350 -14.68 20.58 -24.34
CA LEU A 350 -15.86 20.15 -25.08
C LEU A 350 -16.01 21.07 -26.30
N LYS A 351 -15.73 20.55 -27.50
CA LYS A 351 -16.08 21.24 -28.74
C LYS A 351 -17.52 20.89 -29.10
N LEU A 352 -18.49 21.62 -28.54
CA LEU A 352 -19.87 21.61 -29.05
C LEU A 352 -19.90 22.36 -30.39
N HIS A 353 -19.47 21.71 -31.47
CA HIS A 353 -19.85 22.15 -32.80
C HIS A 353 -21.30 21.72 -33.05
N TRP A 354 -22.26 22.55 -32.64
CA TRP A 354 -23.58 22.53 -33.26
C TRP A 354 -23.40 23.06 -34.69
N ALA A 355 -23.22 22.15 -35.64
CA ALA A 355 -23.26 22.50 -37.06
C ALA A 355 -24.69 22.95 -37.37
N LYS A 356 -24.94 24.27 -37.37
CA LYS A 356 -26.06 24.84 -38.11
C LYS A 356 -25.82 24.44 -39.57
N ARG A 357 -26.52 23.40 -40.04
CA ARG A 357 -26.72 23.17 -41.48
C ARG A 357 -27.32 24.46 -42.03
N GLN A 358 -26.51 25.29 -42.68
CA GLN A 358 -27.02 26.30 -43.59
C GLN A 358 -27.71 25.53 -44.71
N MET A 359 -29.03 25.46 -44.67
CA MET A 359 -29.83 25.11 -45.84
C MET A 359 -29.55 26.18 -46.89
N THR A 360 -28.68 25.87 -47.85
CA THR A 360 -28.59 26.61 -49.10
C THR A 360 -29.93 26.47 -49.79
N ALA A 361 -30.75 27.53 -49.76
CA ALA A 361 -31.93 27.64 -50.59
C ALA A 361 -31.48 27.58 -52.05
N VAL A 362 -31.86 26.51 -52.74
CA VAL A 362 -31.76 26.40 -54.20
C VAL A 362 -32.81 27.35 -54.77
N THR A 363 -32.40 28.56 -55.13
CA THR A 363 -33.18 29.41 -56.03
C THR A 363 -32.86 28.96 -57.46
N GLY A 364 -33.78 28.17 -58.04
CA GLY A 364 -33.83 27.93 -59.47
C GLY A 364 -34.39 29.16 -60.18
N ALA A 365 -33.67 29.64 -61.19
CA ALA A 365 -34.16 30.55 -62.21
C ALA A 365 -33.42 30.28 -63.52
N ALA A 366 -34.02 29.42 -64.35
CA ALA A 366 -34.10 29.48 -65.82
C ALA A 366 -34.73 28.18 -66.31
#